data_AF-A0A932E4R9-F1
#
_entry.id   AF-A0A932E4R9-F1
#
_cell.length_a   1.000
_cell.length_b   1.000
_cell.length_c   1.000
_cell.angle_alpha   90.00
_cell.angle_beta   90.00
_cell.angle_gamma   90.00
#
_symmetry.space_group_name_H-M   'P 1'
#
loop_
_entity.id
_entity.type
_entity.pdbx_description
1 polymer ?
#
loop_
_entity_poly.entity_id
_entity_poly.type
_entity_poly.pdbx_seq_one_letter_code
_entity_poly.pdbx_strand_id
1 'polypeptide(L)'
;QGTLHLLAMLCLAHDPHPPGIVCLEEADRGMHPRLLREVRDAGYRLSHPLAGERAPVQVIATTHSPYLLDLFRDHPEEIIMAHKRGNVATFERLAERADLLELMKETNLGDLWYSGILGGVPGE
;
A
#
# COMPACT_ATOMS: atom_id res chain seq x y z
N GLN A 1 4.56 -14.88 -12.10
CA GLN A 1 4.44 -14.62 -10.65
C GLN A 1 3.33 -13.60 -10.36
N GLY A 2 3.31 -12.42 -10.98
CA GLY A 2 2.24 -11.44 -10.79
C GLY A 2 0.81 -11.96 -11.07
N THR A 3 0.62 -12.75 -12.14
CA THR A 3 -0.69 -13.35 -12.47
C THR A 3 -1.27 -14.22 -11.34
N LEU A 4 -0.41 -14.98 -10.63
CA LEU A 4 -0.85 -15.82 -9.52
C LEU A 4 -1.22 -14.99 -8.29
N HIS A 5 -0.49 -13.90 -8.01
CA HIS A 5 -0.84 -12.96 -6.95
C HIS A 5 -2.18 -12.28 -7.22
N LEU A 6 -2.38 -11.79 -8.45
CA LEU A 6 -3.65 -11.19 -8.84
C LEU A 6 -4.80 -12.20 -8.75
N LEU A 7 -4.59 -13.44 -9.22
CA LEU A 7 -5.59 -14.49 -9.10
C LEU A 7 -5.94 -14.77 -7.63
N ALA A 8 -4.94 -14.87 -6.74
CA ALA A 8 -5.19 -15.08 -5.32
C ALA A 8 -5.99 -13.92 -4.69
N MET A 9 -5.65 -12.67 -5.00
CA MET A 9 -6.42 -11.51 -4.53
C MET A 9 -7.86 -11.50 -5.05
N LEU A 10 -8.07 -11.87 -6.32
CA LEU A 10 -9.41 -11.99 -6.89
C LEU A 10 -10.21 -13.11 -6.23
N CYS A 11 -9.58 -14.27 -5.96
CA CYS A 11 -10.23 -15.35 -5.22
C CYS A 11 -10.67 -14.90 -3.82
N LEU A 12 -9.82 -14.18 -3.09
CA LEU A 12 -10.18 -13.61 -1.78
C LEU A 12 -11.30 -12.57 -1.89
N ALA A 13 -11.24 -11.70 -2.91
CA ALA A 13 -12.24 -10.64 -3.11
C ALA A 13 -13.66 -11.19 -3.36
N HIS A 14 -13.74 -12.38 -3.95
CA HIS A 14 -14.98 -13.09 -4.26
C HIS A 14 -15.31 -14.23 -3.28
N ASP A 15 -14.54 -14.40 -2.20
CA ASP A 15 -14.88 -15.36 -1.14
C ASP A 15 -16.12 -14.84 -0.38
N PRO A 16 -17.20 -15.63 -0.24
CA PRO A 16 -18.35 -15.25 0.58
C PRO A 16 -18.01 -15.12 2.08
N HIS A 17 -16.94 -15.75 2.55
CA HIS A 17 -16.49 -15.75 3.94
C HIS A 17 -14.98 -15.48 4.03
N PRO A 18 -14.49 -14.29 3.60
CA PRO A 18 -13.07 -14.02 3.61
C PRO A 18 -12.53 -13.93 5.05
N PRO A 19 -11.22 -14.08 5.25
CA PRO A 19 -10.61 -13.87 6.56
C PRO A 19 -10.79 -12.41 7.01
N GLY A 20 -10.82 -12.17 8.33
CA GLY A 20 -10.93 -10.81 8.87
C GLY A 20 -9.70 -9.94 8.60
N ILE A 21 -8.55 -10.55 8.29
CA ILE A 21 -7.29 -9.87 7.96
C ILE A 21 -6.56 -10.60 6.82
N VAL A 22 -5.98 -9.83 5.91
CA VAL A 22 -5.12 -10.31 4.82
C VAL A 22 -3.81 -9.53 4.85
N CYS A 23 -2.69 -10.23 4.91
CA CYS A 23 -1.35 -9.66 4.83
C CYS A 23 -0.73 -9.98 3.47
N LEU A 24 -0.36 -8.95 2.71
CA LEU A 24 0.22 -9.05 1.38
C LEU A 24 1.66 -8.53 1.40
N GLU A 25 2.62 -9.43 1.24
CA GLU A 25 4.02 -9.04 1.11
C GLU A 25 4.32 -8.69 -0.35
N GLU A 26 4.89 -7.50 -0.58
CA GLU A 26 5.17 -6.95 -1.92
C GLU A 26 3.97 -7.08 -2.87
N ALA A 27 2.84 -6.42 -2.54
CA ALA A 27 1.57 -6.59 -3.26
C ALA A 27 1.64 -6.30 -4.78
N ASP A 28 2.64 -5.54 -5.21
CA ASP A 28 2.95 -5.20 -6.60
C ASP A 28 3.92 -6.15 -7.31
N ARG A 29 4.43 -7.18 -6.62
CA ARG A 29 5.52 -8.04 -7.13
C ARG A 29 5.17 -8.70 -8.46
N GLY A 30 5.98 -8.40 -9.47
CA GLY A 30 5.84 -8.97 -10.82
C GLY A 30 4.61 -8.46 -11.57
N MET A 31 4.01 -7.35 -11.12
CA MET A 31 2.95 -6.64 -11.82
C MET A 31 3.53 -5.54 -12.70
N HIS A 32 2.98 -5.40 -13.91
CA HIS A 32 3.30 -4.27 -14.76
C HIS A 32 2.77 -2.97 -14.11
N PRO A 33 3.49 -1.83 -14.14
CA PRO A 33 3.05 -0.58 -13.48
C PRO A 33 1.62 -0.14 -13.84
N ARG A 34 1.21 -0.35 -15.09
CA ARG A 34 -0.16 -0.08 -15.57
C ARG A 34 -1.27 -0.89 -14.88
N LEU A 35 -0.93 -1.96 -14.16
CA LEU A 35 -1.86 -2.85 -13.46
C LEU A 35 -1.89 -2.60 -11.94
N LEU A 36 -1.06 -1.71 -11.41
CA LEU A 36 -1.00 -1.45 -9.97
C LEU A 36 -2.30 -0.84 -9.43
N ARG A 37 -3.05 -0.13 -10.28
CA ARG A 37 -4.39 0.33 -9.95
C ARG A 37 -5.34 -0.83 -9.66
N GLU A 38 -5.28 -1.90 -10.45
CA GLU A 38 -6.10 -3.09 -10.25
C GLU A 38 -5.74 -3.81 -8.95
N VAL A 39 -4.45 -3.83 -8.59
CA VAL A 39 -3.97 -4.37 -7.30
C VAL A 39 -4.56 -3.59 -6.14
N ARG A 40 -4.43 -2.26 -6.15
CA ARG A 40 -5.00 -1.37 -5.13
C ARG A 40 -6.52 -1.53 -5.03
N ASP A 41 -7.21 -1.50 -6.17
CA ASP A 41 -8.67 -1.55 -6.21
C ASP A 41 -9.19 -2.93 -5.75
N ALA A 42 -8.45 -4.02 -5.99
CA ALA A 42 -8.76 -5.33 -5.41
C ALA A 42 -8.65 -5.32 -3.87
N GLY A 43 -7.61 -4.67 -3.32
CA GLY A 43 -7.48 -4.43 -1.89
C GLY A 43 -8.65 -3.61 -1.32
N TYR A 44 -9.05 -2.53 -1.99
CA TYR A 44 -10.21 -1.75 -1.56
C TYR A 44 -11.53 -2.51 -1.63
N ARG A 45 -11.74 -3.37 -2.63
CA ARG A 45 -12.93 -4.25 -2.67
C ARG A 45 -12.94 -5.24 -1.51
N LEU A 46 -11.79 -5.70 -1.05
CA LEU A 46 -11.66 -6.53 0.16
C LEU A 46 -12.06 -5.73 1.41
N SER A 47 -11.51 -4.53 1.56
CA SER A 47 -11.71 -3.65 2.71
C SER A 47 -13.09 -2.99 2.78
N HIS A 48 -13.73 -2.72 1.64
CA HIS A 48 -15.01 -2.02 1.54
C HIS A 48 -15.99 -2.80 0.65
N PRO A 49 -16.52 -3.94 1.12
CA PRO A 49 -17.55 -4.68 0.39
C PRO A 49 -18.83 -3.87 0.25
N LEU A 50 -19.67 -4.22 -0.73
CA LEU A 50 -21.00 -3.61 -0.85
C LEU A 50 -21.85 -3.97 0.38
N ALA A 51 -22.73 -3.05 0.77
CA ALA A 51 -23.53 -3.19 1.98
C ALA A 51 -24.36 -4.49 1.97
N GLY A 52 -24.13 -5.34 2.96
CA GLY A 52 -24.85 -6.60 3.13
C GLY A 52 -24.27 -7.81 2.40
N GLU A 53 -23.17 -7.68 1.65
CA GLU A 53 -22.54 -8.83 0.98
C GLU A 53 -21.71 -9.68 1.96
N ARG A 54 -20.82 -9.03 2.71
CA ARG A 54 -19.91 -9.68 3.67
C ARG A 54 -19.27 -8.68 4.63
N ALA A 55 -18.53 -9.19 5.61
CA ALA A 55 -17.73 -8.37 6.50
C ALA A 55 -16.53 -7.71 5.76
N PRO A 56 -16.17 -6.45 6.14
CA PRO A 56 -14.91 -5.83 5.75
C PRO A 56 -13.68 -6.67 6.12
N VAL A 57 -12.65 -6.63 5.28
CA VAL A 57 -11.37 -7.30 5.52
C VAL A 57 -10.30 -6.24 5.82
N GLN A 58 -9.52 -6.42 6.88
CA GLN A 58 -8.34 -5.58 7.09
C GLN A 58 -7.22 -6.02 6.12
N VAL A 59 -6.82 -5.16 5.20
CA VAL A 59 -5.70 -5.44 4.29
C VAL A 59 -4.45 -4.71 4.79
N ILE A 60 -3.37 -5.46 5.05
CA ILE A 60 -2.04 -4.93 5.35
C ILE A 60 -1.12 -5.33 4.21
N ALA A 61 -0.62 -4.36 3.46
CA ALA A 61 0.26 -4.60 2.31
C ALA A 61 1.61 -3.92 2.50
N THR A 62 2.67 -4.56 2.02
CA THR A 62 4.00 -3.94 1.87
C THR A 62 4.30 -3.71 0.40
N THR A 63 5.13 -2.70 0.12
CA THR A 63 5.58 -2.39 -1.24
C THR A 63 6.91 -1.67 -1.21
N HIS A 64 7.69 -1.85 -2.27
CA HIS A 64 8.85 -1.04 -2.60
C HIS A 64 8.64 -0.25 -3.90
N SER A 65 7.41 -0.17 -4.40
CA SER A 65 7.09 0.50 -5.66
C SER A 65 6.67 1.96 -5.43
N PRO A 66 7.45 2.93 -5.95
CA PRO A 66 7.04 4.33 -5.91
C PRO A 66 5.73 4.55 -6.67
N TYR A 67 5.49 3.75 -7.72
CA TYR A 67 4.26 3.83 -8.51
C TYR A 67 3.02 3.35 -7.76
N LEU A 68 3.15 2.35 -6.87
CA LEU A 68 2.03 1.94 -6.04
C LEU A 68 1.76 3.00 -4.97
N LEU A 69 2.81 3.54 -4.36
CA LEU A 69 2.73 4.62 -3.36
C LEU A 69 2.00 5.85 -3.91
N ASP A 70 2.25 6.23 -5.17
CA ASP A 70 1.57 7.35 -5.84
C ASP A 70 0.05 7.18 -5.92
N LEU A 71 -0.45 5.94 -5.95
CA LEU A 71 -1.89 5.68 -5.99
C LEU A 71 -2.60 5.94 -4.66
N PHE A 72 -1.84 6.21 -3.59
CA PHE A 72 -2.32 6.56 -2.25
C PHE A 72 -2.09 8.04 -1.92
N ARG A 73 -1.78 8.88 -2.91
CA ARG A 73 -1.57 10.33 -2.74
C ARG A 73 -2.70 11.01 -1.96
N ASP A 74 -3.94 10.65 -2.26
CA ASP A 74 -5.11 11.26 -1.62
C ASP A 74 -5.51 10.58 -0.29
N HIS A 75 -4.77 9.53 0.11
CA HIS A 75 -5.01 8.73 1.32
C HIS A 75 -3.72 8.53 2.14
N PRO A 76 -2.99 9.60 2.53
CA PRO A 76 -1.73 9.49 3.26
C PRO A 76 -1.87 8.84 4.65
N GLU A 77 -3.07 8.80 5.22
CA GLU A 77 -3.40 8.13 6.48
C GLU A 77 -3.29 6.60 6.40
N GLU A 78 -3.40 6.04 5.19
CA GLU A 78 -3.28 4.61 4.92
C GLU A 78 -1.83 4.17 4.72
N ILE A 79 -0.89 5.12 4.59
CA ILE A 79 0.53 4.83 4.38
C ILE A 79 1.24 4.81 5.73
N ILE A 80 1.91 3.69 6.02
CA ILE A 80 2.80 3.55 7.18
C ILE A 80 4.24 3.45 6.68
N MET A 81 5.05 4.43 7.05
CA MET A 81 6.47 4.47 6.78
C MET A 81 7.20 3.57 7.77
N ALA A 82 7.92 2.57 7.26
CA ALA A 82 8.78 1.71 8.06
C ALA A 82 10.23 2.19 7.98
N HIS A 83 10.83 2.50 9.12
CA HIS A 83 12.23 2.91 9.23
C HIS A 83 13.03 1.86 9.99
N LYS A 84 14.27 1.63 9.56
CA LYS A 84 15.23 0.80 10.29
C LYS A 84 16.36 1.66 10.82
N ARG A 85 16.60 1.62 12.13
CA ARG A 85 17.74 2.26 12.80
C ARG A 85 18.54 1.19 13.54
N GLY A 86 19.65 0.77 12.95
CA GLY A 86 20.40 -0.39 13.42
C GLY A 86 19.53 -1.65 13.43
N ASN A 87 19.29 -2.22 14.62
CA ASN A 87 18.46 -3.41 14.80
C ASN A 87 17.01 -3.10 15.24
N VAL A 88 16.59 -1.84 15.21
CA VAL A 88 15.25 -1.42 15.61
C VAL A 88 14.45 -0.97 14.39
N ALA A 89 13.20 -1.44 14.30
CA ALA A 89 12.22 -0.93 13.35
C ALA A 89 11.27 0.04 14.05
N THR A 90 11.01 1.18 13.42
CA THR A 90 10.01 2.17 13.86
C THR A 90 9.03 2.43 12.73
N PHE A 91 7.77 2.70 13.09
CA PHE A 91 6.68 2.88 12.14
C PHE A 91 5.99 4.21 12.42
N GLU A 92 5.76 4.99 11.38
CA GLU A 92 5.09 6.30 11.46
C GLU A 92 4.05 6.40 10.35
N ARG A 93 2.85 6.92 10.67
CA ARG A 93 1.84 7.17 9.65
C ARG A 93 2.27 8.38 8.83
N LEU A 94 2.23 8.28 7.51
CA LEU A 94 2.68 9.38 6.65
C LEU A 94 1.89 10.66 6.92
N ALA A 95 0.58 10.55 7.15
CA ALA A 95 -0.28 11.69 7.51
C ALA A 95 0.09 12.42 8.81
N GLU A 96 0.89 11.82 9.70
CA GLU A 96 1.35 12.46 10.95
C GLU A 96 2.53 13.42 10.71
N ARG A 97 3.11 13.41 9.50
CA ARG A 97 4.24 14.26 9.12
C ARG A 97 3.81 15.70 8.83
N ALA A 98 4.37 16.65 9.58
CA ALA A 98 3.98 18.06 9.56
C ALA A 98 4.22 18.78 8.22
N ASP A 99 5.29 18.45 7.50
CA ASP A 99 5.69 19.06 6.22
C ASP A 99 5.13 18.32 4.99
N LEU A 100 4.33 17.26 5.17
CA LEU A 100 3.85 16.42 4.07
C LEU A 100 3.09 17.20 3.00
N LEU A 101 2.12 18.02 3.40
CA LEU A 101 1.27 18.76 2.46
C LEU A 101 2.07 19.75 1.61
N GLU A 102 3.12 20.35 2.18
CA GLU A 102 4.01 21.25 1.43
C GLU A 102 4.85 20.47 0.42
N LEU A 103 5.43 19.34 0.83
CA LEU A 103 6.24 18.48 -0.04
C LEU A 103 5.45 17.94 -1.24
N MET A 104 4.18 17.58 -1.02
CA MET A 104 3.32 17.04 -2.06
C MET A 104 2.89 18.09 -3.11
N LYS A 105 3.12 19.39 -2.91
CA LYS A 105 2.80 20.42 -3.92
C LYS A 105 3.74 20.37 -5.12
N GLU A 106 5.00 20.01 -4.88
CA GLU A 106 6.06 20.10 -5.88
C GLU A 106 6.23 18.80 -6.68
N THR A 107 5.87 17.65 -6.10
CA THR A 107 6.11 16.34 -6.71
C THR A 107 5.19 15.24 -6.15
N ASN A 108 5.29 14.03 -6.71
CA ASN A 108 4.49 12.86 -6.31
C ASN A 108 5.12 12.13 -5.11
N LEU A 109 4.33 11.30 -4.41
CA LEU A 109 4.79 10.60 -3.21
C LEU A 109 5.93 9.61 -3.50
N GLY A 110 5.84 8.92 -4.62
CA GLY A 110 6.85 7.97 -5.11
C GLY A 110 8.20 8.65 -5.30
N ASP A 111 8.22 9.85 -5.88
CA ASP A 111 9.43 10.63 -6.09
C ASP A 111 10.01 11.15 -4.76
N LEU A 112 9.17 11.63 -3.84
CA LEU A 112 9.59 12.03 -2.50
C LEU A 112 10.17 10.86 -1.70
N TRP A 113 9.59 9.67 -1.84
CA TRP A 113 10.10 8.46 -1.20
C TRP A 113 11.41 8.01 -1.82
N TYR A 114 11.47 7.92 -3.15
CA TYR A 114 12.66 7.47 -3.88
C TYR A 114 13.86 8.39 -3.67
N SER A 115 13.64 9.71 -3.58
CA SER A 115 14.68 10.69 -3.24
C SER A 115 15.17 10.63 -1.79
N GLY A 116 14.50 9.85 -0.93
CA GLY A 116 14.80 9.73 0.50
C GLY A 116 14.22 10.85 1.35
N ILE A 117 13.52 11.83 0.77
CA ILE A 117 12.88 12.94 1.50
C ILE A 117 11.81 12.41 2.47
N LEU A 118 11.07 11.35 2.11
CA LEU A 118 10.13 10.68 3.02
C LEU A 118 10.79 9.76 4.06
N GLY A 119 12.08 9.43 3.90
CA GLY A 119 12.70 8.35 4.65
C GLY A 119 12.09 6.99 4.26
N GLY A 120 12.27 5.98 5.13
CA GLY A 120 11.81 4.61 4.87
C GLY A 120 12.53 3.91 3.70
N VAL A 121 13.60 4.52 3.21
CA VAL A 121 14.54 3.93 2.25
C VAL A 121 15.69 3.26 2.99
N PRO A 122 16.37 2.27 2.39
CA PRO A 122 17.60 1.72 2.96
C PRO A 122 18.60 2.85 3.25
N GLY A 123 19.12 2.90 4.47
CA GLY A 123 20.28 3.73 4.77
C GLY A 123 21.55 3.14 4.14
N GLU A 124 22.62 3.94 4.10
CA GLU A 124 23.97 3.37 4.10
C GLU A 124 24.20 2.54 5.38
#